data_AF-R9A8F9-F1
#
_entry.id   AF-R9A8F9-F1
#
_cell.length_a   1.000
_cell.length_b   1.000
_cell.length_c   1.000
_cell.angle_alpha   90.00
_cell.angle_beta   90.00
_cell.angle_gamma   90.00
#
_symmetry.space_group_name_H-M   'P 1'
#
loop_
_entity.id
_entity.type
_entity.pdbx_description
1 polymer ?
#
loop_
_entity_poly.entity_id
_entity_poly.type
_entity_poly.pdbx_seq_one_letter_code
_entity_poly.pdbx_strand_id
1 'polypeptide(L)'
;MNMNKRNIIRKKYAFLILIVPTFLNSEPLIFGGNNLGTDEMVLKLENSNALYYFNGEGDGCEGFKAKFSQNENTFKFTNVISNCSNKKLKNFQCSTKIDESSLIFSEYLHCDNNLFLYNVNKGVKENLNRNYNGTQVLTSGLKNGITTSNAKMREKPNTQSTSFTCYFTNIDDDKLKEKEINFIPKTINLTIIAKTITEDSIGDKRNFWYLVFPISDSYNGCYLKDSKQKEGWVFGEYIKFNN
;
A
#
# COMPACT_ATOMS: atom_id res chain seq x y z
N MET A 1 -85.72 15.59 -16.04
CA MET A 1 -84.53 16.14 -15.36
C MET A 1 -84.00 15.07 -14.40
N ASN A 2 -83.15 14.16 -14.88
CA ASN A 2 -82.59 13.07 -14.07
C ASN A 2 -81.06 13.16 -14.13
N MET A 3 -80.45 13.55 -13.02
CA MET A 3 -79.00 13.65 -12.87
C MET A 3 -78.43 12.26 -12.57
N ASN A 4 -77.55 11.79 -13.46
CA ASN A 4 -76.89 10.50 -13.38
C ASN A 4 -75.58 10.64 -12.58
N LYS A 5 -75.55 10.14 -11.34
CA LYS A 5 -74.34 10.13 -10.48
C LYS A 5 -73.40 9.01 -10.93
N ARG A 6 -72.24 9.36 -11.52
CA ARG A 6 -71.15 8.43 -11.80
C ARG A 6 -70.26 8.25 -10.56
N ASN A 7 -70.22 7.03 -10.03
CA ASN A 7 -69.28 6.62 -8.99
C ASN A 7 -67.89 6.39 -9.60
N ILE A 8 -66.90 7.18 -9.19
CA ILE A 8 -65.49 7.02 -9.57
C ILE A 8 -64.83 6.11 -8.52
N ILE A 9 -64.63 4.85 -8.88
CA ILE A 9 -63.89 3.88 -8.06
C ILE A 9 -62.39 4.15 -8.26
N ARG A 10 -61.77 4.86 -7.30
CA ARG A 10 -60.31 5.01 -7.24
C ARG A 10 -59.67 3.69 -6.80
N LYS A 11 -59.14 2.92 -7.76
CA LYS A 11 -58.26 1.78 -7.47
C LYS A 11 -56.98 2.29 -6.80
N LYS A 12 -56.81 1.99 -5.51
CA LYS A 12 -55.55 2.19 -4.79
C LYS A 12 -54.55 1.13 -5.29
N TYR A 13 -53.61 1.53 -6.13
CA TYR A 13 -52.45 0.70 -6.46
C TYR A 13 -51.51 0.71 -5.26
N ALA A 14 -51.45 -0.41 -4.53
CA ALA A 14 -50.41 -0.64 -3.53
C ALA A 14 -49.09 -0.90 -4.28
N PHE A 15 -48.20 0.09 -4.26
CA PHE A 15 -46.83 -0.08 -4.74
C PHE A 15 -46.10 -0.99 -3.74
N LEU A 16 -45.95 -2.26 -4.09
CA LEU A 16 -45.13 -3.21 -3.34
C LEU A 16 -43.67 -2.87 -3.64
N ILE A 17 -43.00 -2.14 -2.74
CA ILE A 17 -41.56 -1.89 -2.82
C ILE A 17 -40.88 -3.22 -2.48
N LEU A 18 -40.51 -3.98 -3.51
CA LEU A 18 -39.62 -5.13 -3.39
C LEU A 18 -38.25 -4.60 -2.95
N ILE A 19 -37.98 -4.65 -1.65
CA ILE A 19 -36.64 -4.48 -1.11
C ILE A 19 -35.87 -5.73 -1.54
N VAL A 20 -35.29 -5.70 -2.74
CA VAL A 20 -34.29 -6.68 -3.14
C VAL A 20 -33.13 -6.48 -2.17
N PRO A 21 -32.74 -7.48 -1.37
CA PRO A 21 -31.54 -7.36 -0.56
C PRO A 21 -30.39 -7.20 -1.55
N THR A 22 -29.93 -5.97 -1.72
CA THR A 22 -28.63 -5.70 -2.32
C THR A 22 -27.64 -6.37 -1.39
N PHE A 23 -27.18 -7.57 -1.76
CA PHE A 23 -26.00 -8.15 -1.16
C PHE A 23 -24.89 -7.13 -1.36
N LEU A 24 -24.62 -6.33 -0.33
CA LEU A 24 -23.49 -5.43 -0.26
C LEU A 24 -22.27 -6.34 -0.20
N ASN A 25 -21.72 -6.68 -1.37
CA ASN A 25 -20.40 -7.29 -1.46
C ASN A 25 -19.44 -6.29 -0.82
N SER A 26 -18.95 -6.61 0.37
CA SER A 26 -17.89 -5.85 1.01
C SER A 26 -16.65 -5.93 0.14
N GLU A 27 -15.96 -4.82 -0.07
CA GLU A 27 -14.65 -4.82 -0.71
C GLU A 27 -13.71 -5.82 -0.01
N PRO A 28 -12.84 -6.52 -0.77
CA PRO A 28 -11.93 -7.48 -0.19
C PRO A 28 -10.95 -6.78 0.76
N LEU A 29 -10.68 -7.41 1.91
CA LEU A 29 -9.59 -6.99 2.78
C LEU A 29 -8.29 -7.62 2.27
N ILE A 30 -7.25 -6.81 2.14
CA ILE A 30 -5.94 -7.23 1.63
C ILE A 30 -4.91 -6.95 2.71
N PHE A 31 -4.10 -7.97 3.01
CA PHE A 31 -2.95 -7.85 3.90
C PHE A 31 -1.67 -8.28 3.18
N GLY A 32 -0.56 -7.60 3.43
CA GLY A 32 0.72 -7.79 2.76
C GLY A 32 1.92 -7.56 3.66
N GLY A 33 3.10 -7.33 3.09
CA GLY A 33 4.27 -6.88 3.84
C GLY A 33 4.19 -5.40 4.21
N ASN A 34 5.11 -4.92 5.06
CA ASN A 34 5.22 -3.48 5.35
C ASN A 34 6.06 -2.75 4.30
N ASN A 35 5.68 -2.85 3.03
CA ASN A 35 6.48 -2.30 1.95
C ASN A 35 5.58 -1.82 0.81
N LEU A 36 6.16 -1.05 -0.11
CA LEU A 36 5.48 -0.50 -1.29
C LEU A 36 5.86 -1.25 -2.58
N GLY A 37 6.60 -2.35 -2.47
CA GLY A 37 7.01 -3.15 -3.61
C GLY A 37 5.89 -4.05 -4.13
N THR A 38 6.06 -4.56 -5.35
CA THR A 38 5.08 -5.44 -6.02
C THR A 38 5.16 -6.89 -5.57
N ASP A 39 6.36 -7.33 -5.20
CA ASP A 39 6.67 -8.74 -4.92
C ASP A 39 6.54 -9.03 -3.43
N GLU A 40 5.40 -9.60 -3.04
CA GLU A 40 5.11 -9.84 -1.63
C GLU A 40 4.12 -11.00 -1.39
N MET A 41 4.10 -11.49 -0.16
CA MET A 41 3.05 -12.40 0.28
C MET A 41 1.76 -11.61 0.57
N VAL A 42 0.67 -12.02 -0.08
CA VAL A 42 -0.63 -11.36 0.01
C VAL A 42 -1.67 -12.30 0.61
N LEU A 43 -2.37 -11.84 1.64
CA LEU A 43 -3.58 -12.46 2.19
C LEU A 43 -4.80 -11.65 1.75
N LYS A 44 -5.61 -12.24 0.87
CA LYS A 44 -6.89 -11.69 0.43
C LYS A 44 -8.04 -12.36 1.18
N LEU A 45 -8.91 -11.57 1.82
CA LEU A 45 -10.11 -12.02 2.53
C LEU A 45 -11.37 -11.52 1.80
N GLU A 46 -12.20 -12.43 1.34
CA GLU A 46 -13.41 -12.10 0.56
C GLU A 46 -14.47 -13.20 0.70
N ASN A 47 -15.74 -12.83 0.95
CA ASN A 47 -16.87 -13.77 1.01
C ASN A 47 -16.63 -14.97 1.94
N SER A 48 -16.08 -14.74 3.14
CA SER A 48 -15.69 -15.79 4.12
C SER A 48 -14.58 -16.75 3.64
N ASN A 49 -13.90 -16.43 2.54
CA ASN A 49 -12.74 -17.17 2.03
C ASN A 49 -11.46 -16.36 2.23
N ALA A 50 -10.38 -17.06 2.54
CA ALA A 50 -9.05 -16.51 2.67
C ALA A 50 -8.13 -17.18 1.65
N LEU A 51 -7.40 -16.37 0.89
CA LEU A 51 -6.37 -16.80 -0.05
C LEU A 51 -5.06 -16.11 0.32
N TYR A 52 -4.07 -16.89 0.75
CA TYR A 52 -2.72 -16.44 1.01
C TYR A 52 -1.80 -16.97 -0.10
N TYR A 53 -1.09 -16.09 -0.78
CA TYR A 53 -0.27 -16.42 -1.96
C TYR A 53 0.88 -15.44 -2.12
N PHE A 54 1.90 -15.81 -2.88
CA PHE A 54 2.95 -14.88 -3.30
C PHE A 54 2.50 -14.15 -4.57
N ASN A 55 2.50 -12.81 -4.53
CA ASN A 55 2.23 -11.95 -5.67
C ASN A 55 3.55 -11.61 -6.36
N GLY A 56 4.03 -12.48 -7.25
CA GLY A 56 5.30 -12.32 -7.96
C GLY A 56 5.71 -13.60 -8.67
N GLU A 57 6.95 -13.69 -9.13
CA GLU A 57 7.51 -14.92 -9.69
C GLU A 57 7.92 -15.88 -8.56
N GLY A 58 7.25 -17.02 -8.47
CA GLY A 58 7.51 -18.05 -7.46
C GLY A 58 7.08 -19.43 -7.94
N ASP A 59 7.42 -20.47 -7.17
CA ASP A 59 7.03 -21.85 -7.49
C ASP A 59 5.54 -22.13 -7.24
N GLY A 60 4.84 -21.18 -6.62
CA GLY A 60 3.40 -21.25 -6.32
C GLY A 60 3.09 -22.12 -5.10
N CYS A 61 4.12 -22.60 -4.39
CA CYS A 61 3.95 -23.38 -3.17
C CYS A 61 3.74 -22.51 -1.94
N GLU A 62 4.01 -21.21 -2.01
CA GLU A 62 3.82 -20.32 -0.88
C GLU A 62 2.32 -20.08 -0.64
N GLY A 63 1.90 -20.29 0.61
CA GLY A 63 0.62 -19.85 1.12
C GLY A 63 -0.42 -20.93 1.37
N PHE A 64 -1.69 -20.54 1.41
CA PHE A 64 -2.82 -21.41 1.77
C PHE A 64 -4.16 -20.88 1.28
N LYS A 65 -5.15 -21.77 1.28
CA LYS A 65 -6.58 -21.45 1.21
C LYS A 65 -7.24 -21.79 2.54
N ALA A 66 -8.17 -20.97 2.99
CA ALA A 66 -8.93 -21.22 4.21
C ALA A 66 -10.33 -20.60 4.15
N LYS A 67 -11.18 -20.98 5.10
CA LYS A 67 -12.35 -20.21 5.47
C LYS A 67 -11.99 -19.28 6.61
N PHE A 68 -12.59 -18.09 6.65
CA PHE A 68 -12.42 -17.19 7.78
C PHE A 68 -13.76 -16.71 8.33
N SER A 69 -13.78 -16.42 9.62
CA SER A 69 -14.80 -15.60 10.25
C SER A 69 -14.12 -14.47 11.02
N GLN A 70 -14.80 -13.32 11.12
CA GLN A 70 -14.32 -12.16 11.84
C GLN A 70 -15.28 -11.85 12.99
N ASN A 71 -14.72 -11.57 14.17
CA ASN A 71 -15.42 -10.99 15.29
C ASN A 71 -14.56 -9.83 15.82
N GLU A 72 -15.04 -8.60 15.67
CA GLU A 72 -14.29 -7.38 15.99
C GLU A 72 -12.89 -7.38 15.33
N ASN A 73 -11.83 -7.33 16.15
CA ASN A 73 -10.42 -7.32 15.73
C ASN A 73 -9.83 -8.72 15.59
N THR A 74 -10.65 -9.78 15.70
CA THR A 74 -10.20 -11.16 15.67
C THR A 74 -10.64 -11.86 14.40
N PHE A 75 -9.71 -12.52 13.72
CA PHE A 75 -9.95 -13.36 12.54
C PHE A 75 -9.65 -14.81 12.90
N LYS A 76 -10.61 -15.71 12.65
CA LYS A 76 -10.43 -17.15 12.85
C LYS A 76 -10.37 -17.86 11.52
N PHE A 77 -9.24 -18.53 11.25
CA PHE A 77 -9.00 -19.28 10.02
C PHE A 77 -9.22 -20.77 10.25
N THR A 78 -10.10 -21.36 9.44
CA THR A 78 -10.51 -22.76 9.54
C THR A 78 -10.40 -23.45 8.18
N ASN A 79 -10.34 -24.78 8.19
CA ASN A 79 -10.16 -25.59 6.98
C ASN A 79 -8.94 -25.11 6.17
N VAL A 80 -7.83 -24.87 6.87
CA VAL A 80 -6.60 -24.34 6.27
C VAL A 80 -5.94 -25.44 5.44
N ILE A 81 -5.83 -25.20 4.15
CA ILE A 81 -5.22 -26.10 3.17
C ILE A 81 -4.01 -25.37 2.59
N SER A 82 -2.81 -25.87 2.88
CA SER A 82 -1.57 -25.39 2.26
C SER A 82 -1.64 -25.57 0.75
N ASN A 83 -1.06 -24.63 0.00
CA ASN A 83 -0.99 -24.75 -1.47
C ASN A 83 -0.13 -25.96 -1.90
N CYS A 84 0.83 -26.38 -1.06
CA CYS A 84 1.63 -27.58 -1.30
C CYS A 84 1.39 -28.70 -0.29
N SER A 85 1.33 -29.94 -0.80
CA SER A 85 0.92 -31.18 -0.12
C SER A 85 1.81 -31.56 1.07
N ASN A 86 3.06 -31.11 1.07
CA ASN A 86 4.07 -31.52 2.04
C ASN A 86 3.98 -30.77 3.38
N LYS A 87 3.14 -29.73 3.49
CA LYS A 87 3.01 -28.90 4.70
C LYS A 87 1.57 -28.89 5.21
N LYS A 88 1.32 -29.59 6.31
CA LYS A 88 0.02 -29.48 7.01
C LYS A 88 -0.01 -28.23 7.88
N LEU A 89 -0.92 -27.32 7.58
CA LEU A 89 -1.20 -26.14 8.40
C LEU A 89 -2.40 -26.45 9.31
N LYS A 90 -2.31 -26.03 10.58
CA LYS A 90 -3.43 -26.10 11.52
C LYS A 90 -4.32 -24.88 11.35
N ASN A 91 -5.56 -24.96 11.84
CA ASN A 91 -6.39 -23.78 12.07
C ASN A 91 -5.67 -22.82 13.03
N PHE A 92 -5.86 -21.52 12.83
CA PHE A 92 -5.20 -20.49 13.63
C PHE A 92 -6.09 -19.25 13.75
N GLN A 93 -5.73 -18.38 14.68
CA GLN A 93 -6.38 -17.10 14.88
C GLN A 93 -5.37 -15.98 14.64
N CYS A 94 -5.88 -14.83 14.19
CA CYS A 94 -5.15 -13.59 14.11
C CYS A 94 -5.90 -12.49 14.84
N SER A 95 -5.15 -11.53 15.36
CA SER A 95 -5.68 -10.30 15.94
C SER A 95 -5.12 -9.10 15.20
N THR A 96 -5.97 -8.12 14.92
CA THR A 96 -5.57 -6.83 14.41
C THR A 96 -4.89 -6.02 15.51
N LYS A 97 -3.75 -5.41 15.18
CA LYS A 97 -2.96 -4.55 16.06
C LYS A 97 -2.55 -3.28 15.31
N ILE A 98 -2.28 -2.22 16.06
CA ILE A 98 -1.75 -0.96 15.54
C ILE A 98 -0.23 -0.96 15.65
N ASP A 99 0.45 -0.50 14.60
CA ASP A 99 1.88 -0.25 14.59
C ASP A 99 2.14 1.26 14.64
N GLU A 100 2.50 1.76 15.82
CA GLU A 100 2.83 3.17 16.02
C GLU A 100 4.22 3.55 15.51
N SER A 101 5.04 2.59 15.07
CA SER A 101 6.38 2.83 14.52
C SER A 101 6.39 2.85 12.99
N SER A 102 5.45 2.15 12.37
CA SER A 102 5.34 2.07 10.91
C SER A 102 5.09 3.44 10.26
N LEU A 103 5.67 3.62 9.07
CA LEU A 103 5.50 4.79 8.22
C LEU A 103 4.52 4.57 7.07
N ILE A 104 4.23 3.31 6.73
CA ILE A 104 3.51 2.95 5.52
C ILE A 104 2.09 2.52 5.89
N PHE A 105 1.94 1.41 6.62
CA PHE A 105 0.65 0.90 7.08
C PHE A 105 0.54 0.93 8.60
N SER A 106 -0.60 1.39 9.10
CA SER A 106 -0.83 1.64 10.53
C SER A 106 -1.34 0.42 11.30
N GLU A 107 -1.80 -0.60 10.59
CA GLU A 107 -2.51 -1.74 11.15
C GLU A 107 -1.95 -3.05 10.57
N TYR A 108 -1.87 -4.10 11.38
CA TYR A 108 -1.40 -5.42 10.96
C TYR A 108 -2.13 -6.56 11.68
N LEU A 109 -2.13 -7.73 11.06
CA LEU A 109 -2.53 -8.99 11.67
C LEU A 109 -1.33 -9.64 12.37
N HIS A 110 -1.55 -10.04 13.61
CA HIS A 110 -0.65 -10.88 14.38
C HIS A 110 -1.33 -12.22 14.65
N CYS A 111 -0.77 -13.29 14.10
CA CYS A 111 -1.37 -14.62 14.13
C CYS A 111 -0.61 -15.59 15.04
N ASP A 112 -1.31 -16.57 15.61
CA ASP A 112 -0.74 -17.58 16.52
C ASP A 112 0.31 -18.48 15.86
N ASN A 113 0.31 -18.55 14.52
CA ASN A 113 1.29 -19.27 13.71
C ASN A 113 2.50 -18.40 13.31
N ASN A 114 2.72 -17.28 13.98
CA ASN A 114 3.76 -16.27 13.69
C ASN A 114 3.61 -15.58 12.33
N LEU A 115 2.45 -15.70 11.66
CA LEU A 115 2.17 -14.89 10.48
C LEU A 115 1.95 -13.44 10.91
N PHE A 116 2.60 -12.52 10.19
CA PHE A 116 2.56 -11.09 10.42
C PHE A 116 2.34 -10.39 9.07
N LEU A 117 1.20 -9.70 8.91
CA LEU A 117 0.84 -9.05 7.64
C LEU A 117 0.15 -7.70 7.88
N TYR A 118 0.55 -6.65 7.18
CA TYR A 118 -0.02 -5.31 7.29
C TYR A 118 -1.28 -5.15 6.46
N ASN A 119 -2.26 -4.41 6.97
CA ASN A 119 -3.48 -4.06 6.24
C ASN A 119 -3.16 -2.98 5.21
N VAL A 120 -3.06 -3.35 3.94
CA VAL A 120 -2.63 -2.42 2.87
C VAL A 120 -3.65 -1.32 2.61
N ASN A 121 -4.90 -1.51 3.06
CA ASN A 121 -5.97 -0.52 2.96
C ASN A 121 -5.93 0.51 4.11
N LYS A 122 -5.01 0.37 5.08
CA LYS A 122 -4.90 1.22 6.28
C LYS A 122 -3.56 1.96 6.33
N GLY A 123 -3.32 2.79 5.32
CA GLY A 123 -2.17 3.69 5.26
C GLY A 123 -2.05 4.58 6.49
N VAL A 124 -0.81 4.87 6.90
CA VAL A 124 -0.53 5.79 8.02
C VAL A 124 -1.01 7.20 7.65
N LYS A 125 -1.73 7.85 8.56
CA LYS A 125 -2.24 9.22 8.36
C LYS A 125 -1.10 10.23 8.24
N GLU A 126 -1.36 11.35 7.58
CA GLU A 126 -0.40 12.47 7.48
C GLU A 126 -0.14 13.13 8.84
N ASN A 127 1.04 13.75 8.98
CA ASN A 127 1.47 14.58 10.10
C ASN A 127 1.63 13.86 11.44
N LEU A 128 1.86 12.55 11.43
CA LEU A 128 2.26 11.81 12.62
C LEU A 128 3.77 11.86 12.78
N ASN A 129 4.24 12.14 14.00
CA ASN A 129 5.66 12.11 14.33
C ASN A 129 6.14 10.66 14.48
N ARG A 130 7.24 10.34 13.80
CA ARG A 130 7.84 9.00 13.72
C ARG A 130 9.37 9.09 13.67
N ASN A 131 10.03 7.96 13.91
CA ASN A 131 11.47 7.82 13.72
C ASN A 131 11.76 6.84 12.58
N TYR A 132 12.59 7.26 11.62
CA TYR A 132 13.10 6.41 10.56
C TYR A 132 14.63 6.35 10.65
N ASN A 133 15.16 5.20 11.09
CA ASN A 133 16.61 4.97 11.19
C ASN A 133 17.37 6.13 11.88
N GLY A 134 16.82 6.63 12.99
CA GLY A 134 17.41 7.74 13.77
C GLY A 134 17.00 9.14 13.30
N THR A 135 16.27 9.29 12.20
CA THR A 135 15.77 10.58 11.71
C THR A 135 14.34 10.80 12.20
N GLN A 136 14.05 11.96 12.81
CA GLN A 136 12.68 12.37 13.17
C GLN A 136 11.94 12.87 11.93
N VAL A 137 10.71 12.37 11.72
CA VAL A 137 9.94 12.61 10.50
C VAL A 137 8.47 12.88 10.80
N LEU A 138 7.82 13.58 9.87
CA LEU A 138 6.37 13.65 9.77
C LEU A 138 5.90 12.79 8.60
N THR A 139 4.94 11.90 8.86
CA THR A 139 4.35 11.06 7.81
C THR A 139 3.61 11.91 6.78
N SER A 140 3.67 11.52 5.50
CA SER A 140 3.09 12.27 4.39
C SER A 140 1.76 11.68 3.89
N GLY A 141 1.28 10.59 4.49
CA GLY A 141 0.04 9.93 4.08
C GLY A 141 0.13 9.21 2.73
N LEU A 142 1.32 8.74 2.35
CA LEU A 142 1.60 8.05 1.08
C LEU A 142 1.15 8.85 -0.16
N LYS A 143 1.36 10.16 -0.14
CA LYS A 143 1.03 11.05 -1.27
C LYS A 143 1.80 10.66 -2.53
N ASN A 144 1.22 10.97 -3.68
CA ASN A 144 1.91 10.83 -4.96
C ASN A 144 2.65 12.13 -5.32
N GLY A 145 3.83 11.97 -5.92
CA GLY A 145 4.60 13.07 -6.49
C GLY A 145 5.34 12.63 -7.75
N ILE A 146 6.01 13.59 -8.38
CA ILE A 146 6.79 13.38 -9.59
C ILE A 146 8.10 14.18 -9.51
N THR A 147 9.20 13.62 -10.03
CA THR A 147 10.47 14.33 -10.11
C THR A 147 10.42 15.46 -11.15
N THR A 148 10.78 16.68 -10.77
CA THR A 148 10.80 17.86 -11.66
C THR A 148 12.12 18.02 -12.43
N SER A 149 13.18 17.37 -11.95
CA SER A 149 14.49 17.23 -12.57
C SER A 149 15.13 15.90 -12.14
N ASN A 150 16.30 15.57 -12.69
CA ASN A 150 17.08 14.45 -12.18
C ASN A 150 17.40 14.68 -10.70
N ALA A 151 17.07 13.70 -9.85
CA ALA A 151 17.13 13.82 -8.41
C ALA A 151 18.00 12.72 -7.81
N LYS A 152 18.94 13.07 -6.92
CA LYS A 152 19.71 12.07 -6.19
C LYS A 152 18.88 11.53 -5.02
N MET A 153 18.70 10.22 -4.98
CA MET A 153 18.12 9.52 -3.84
C MET A 153 19.23 9.04 -2.90
N ARG A 154 19.03 9.19 -1.59
CA ARG A 154 20.10 9.11 -0.60
C ARG A 154 19.71 8.31 0.64
N GLU A 155 20.70 7.68 1.28
CA GLU A 155 20.48 6.88 2.49
C GLU A 155 20.04 7.71 3.69
N LYS A 156 20.56 8.95 3.83
CA LYS A 156 20.23 9.90 4.89
C LYS A 156 19.83 11.25 4.26
N PRO A 157 19.07 12.11 4.97
CA PRO A 157 18.66 13.42 4.46
C PRO A 157 19.83 14.42 4.52
N ASN A 158 20.87 14.17 3.72
CA ASN A 158 22.13 14.90 3.73
C ASN A 158 22.81 14.79 2.35
N THR A 159 23.37 15.88 1.83
CA THR A 159 24.08 15.91 0.54
C THR A 159 25.36 15.05 0.48
N GLN A 160 25.93 14.68 1.64
CA GLN A 160 27.14 13.87 1.74
C GLN A 160 26.88 12.38 1.96
N SER A 161 25.62 11.95 2.15
CA SER A 161 25.35 10.52 2.36
C SER A 161 25.42 9.72 1.07
N THR A 162 25.60 8.40 1.22
CA THR A 162 25.54 7.41 0.15
C THR A 162 24.32 7.64 -0.73
N SER A 163 24.54 7.61 -2.04
CA SER A 163 23.47 7.71 -3.04
C SER A 163 23.06 6.32 -3.51
N PHE A 164 21.79 6.17 -3.85
CA PHE A 164 21.27 4.94 -4.45
C PHE A 164 21.73 4.82 -5.91
N THR A 165 21.84 3.58 -6.37
CA THR A 165 21.92 3.26 -7.79
C THR A 165 20.51 2.91 -8.26
N CYS A 166 20.12 3.44 -9.41
CA CYS A 166 18.83 3.21 -10.01
C CYS A 166 18.97 2.54 -11.37
N TYR A 167 17.96 1.75 -11.72
CA TYR A 167 17.85 1.06 -13.00
C TYR A 167 16.40 1.15 -13.46
N PHE A 168 16.19 1.59 -14.70
CA PHE A 168 14.86 1.76 -15.28
C PHE A 168 14.81 1.20 -16.72
N THR A 169 13.84 0.34 -17.02
CA THR A 169 13.59 -0.27 -18.33
C THR A 169 12.53 0.46 -19.15
N ASN A 170 11.61 1.16 -18.49
CA ASN A 170 10.42 1.73 -19.12
C ASN A 170 10.41 3.27 -19.03
N ILE A 171 11.48 3.90 -19.51
CA ILE A 171 11.59 5.37 -19.59
C ILE A 171 11.79 5.81 -21.03
N ASP A 172 11.27 6.99 -21.38
CA ASP A 172 11.29 7.56 -22.73
C ASP A 172 12.68 8.08 -23.17
N ASP A 173 13.72 7.84 -22.37
CA ASP A 173 15.10 8.26 -22.65
C ASP A 173 16.00 7.03 -22.92
N ASP A 174 16.23 6.72 -24.20
CA ASP A 174 17.08 5.63 -24.67
C ASP A 174 18.52 5.70 -24.15
N LYS A 175 19.00 6.89 -23.74
CA LYS A 175 20.36 7.01 -23.19
C LYS A 175 20.43 6.49 -21.76
N LEU A 176 19.32 6.51 -21.04
CA LEU A 176 19.22 6.14 -19.63
C LEU A 176 18.57 4.77 -19.42
N LYS A 177 17.75 4.33 -20.37
CA LYS A 177 17.08 3.04 -20.35
C LYS A 177 18.08 1.87 -20.22
N GLU A 178 17.72 0.91 -19.38
CA GLU A 178 18.47 -0.33 -19.13
C GLU A 178 19.92 -0.11 -18.67
N LYS A 179 20.17 0.98 -17.95
CA LYS A 179 21.48 1.31 -17.39
C LYS A 179 21.40 1.63 -15.91
N GLU A 180 22.49 1.33 -15.22
CA GLU A 180 22.71 1.81 -13.85
C GLU A 180 23.05 3.30 -13.87
N ILE A 181 22.26 4.08 -13.14
CA ILE A 181 22.41 5.54 -13.00
C ILE A 181 22.33 5.92 -11.52
N ASN A 182 22.97 7.02 -11.12
CA ASN A 182 23.03 7.45 -9.72
C ASN A 182 22.01 8.55 -9.36
N PHE A 183 20.91 8.60 -10.10
CA PHE A 183 19.80 9.53 -9.90
C PHE A 183 18.49 8.91 -10.38
N ILE A 184 17.40 9.40 -9.82
CA ILE A 184 16.06 9.20 -10.35
C ILE A 184 15.89 10.18 -11.51
N PRO A 185 15.58 9.74 -12.75
CA PRO A 185 15.30 10.62 -13.87
C PRO A 185 14.16 11.59 -13.57
N LYS A 186 14.09 12.69 -14.32
CA LYS A 186 12.91 13.56 -14.36
C LYS A 186 11.67 12.76 -14.77
N THR A 187 10.48 13.24 -14.38
CA THR A 187 9.15 12.68 -14.68
C THR A 187 8.85 11.31 -14.09
N ILE A 188 9.66 10.81 -13.17
CA ILE A 188 9.40 9.54 -12.48
C ILE A 188 8.44 9.79 -11.32
N ASN A 189 7.41 8.95 -11.25
CA ASN A 189 6.45 8.97 -10.16
C ASN A 189 7.07 8.46 -8.87
N LEU A 190 6.72 9.10 -7.76
CA LEU A 190 7.19 8.80 -6.42
C LEU A 190 5.99 8.62 -5.48
N THR A 191 6.06 7.63 -4.60
CA THR A 191 5.27 7.62 -3.37
C THR A 191 6.05 8.35 -2.29
N ILE A 192 5.45 9.38 -1.71
CA ILE A 192 6.02 10.22 -0.66
C ILE A 192 5.59 9.67 0.69
N ILE A 193 6.53 9.07 1.42
CA ILE A 193 6.27 8.34 2.67
C ILE A 193 6.25 9.31 3.85
N ALA A 194 7.30 10.12 3.98
CA ALA A 194 7.48 11.05 5.09
C ALA A 194 8.36 12.23 4.68
N LYS A 195 8.45 13.23 5.56
CA LYS A 195 9.39 14.34 5.44
C LYS A 195 10.12 14.59 6.75
N THR A 196 11.29 15.18 6.66
CA THR A 196 12.02 15.71 7.82
C THR A 196 11.21 16.76 8.58
N ILE A 197 11.44 16.88 9.88
CA ILE A 197 10.77 17.88 10.73
C ILE A 197 11.26 19.31 10.46
N THR A 198 12.48 19.46 9.96
CA THR A 198 13.12 20.75 9.68
C THR A 198 13.57 20.80 8.22
N GLU A 199 13.53 21.99 7.65
CA GLU A 199 14.10 22.25 6.34
C GLU A 199 15.63 22.26 6.40
N ASP A 200 16.24 22.01 5.25
CA ASP A 200 17.68 22.11 5.01
C ASP A 200 17.95 23.05 3.83
N SER A 201 19.19 23.50 3.70
CA SER A 201 19.63 24.39 2.63
C SER A 201 20.69 23.73 1.75
N ILE A 202 20.42 23.72 0.44
CA ILE A 202 21.36 23.26 -0.59
C ILE A 202 21.56 24.40 -1.59
N GLY A 203 22.72 25.06 -1.51
CA GLY A 203 22.91 26.34 -2.20
C GLY A 203 21.90 27.37 -1.71
N ASP A 204 21.23 28.05 -2.64
CA ASP A 204 20.22 29.08 -2.33
C ASP A 204 18.80 28.51 -2.14
N LYS A 205 18.65 27.18 -2.14
CA LYS A 205 17.35 26.51 -2.05
C LYS A 205 17.13 25.99 -0.64
N ARG A 206 15.95 26.26 -0.10
CA ARG A 206 15.52 25.82 1.23
C ARG A 206 14.25 24.98 1.10
N ASN A 207 14.31 23.74 1.56
CA ASN A 207 13.17 22.81 1.48
C ASN A 207 13.35 21.65 2.48
N PHE A 208 12.34 20.81 2.63
CA PHE A 208 12.44 19.57 3.40
C PHE A 208 13.13 18.47 2.59
N TRP A 209 13.75 17.52 3.29
CA TRP A 209 14.03 16.21 2.73
C TRP A 209 12.82 15.31 2.86
N TYR A 210 12.50 14.58 1.79
CA TYR A 210 11.38 13.64 1.71
C TYR A 210 11.91 12.21 1.60
N LEU A 211 11.38 11.31 2.43
CA LEU A 211 11.57 9.88 2.27
C LEU A 211 10.59 9.41 1.19
N VAL A 212 11.12 8.85 0.11
CA VAL A 212 10.34 8.49 -1.08
C VAL A 212 10.62 7.06 -1.48
N PHE A 213 9.64 6.47 -2.15
CA PHE A 213 9.78 5.24 -2.90
C PHE A 213 9.44 5.53 -4.36
N PRO A 214 10.40 5.45 -5.30
CA PRO A 214 10.09 5.56 -6.72
C PRO A 214 9.11 4.45 -7.08
N ILE A 215 8.02 4.78 -7.78
CA ILE A 215 7.09 3.73 -8.23
C ILE A 215 7.89 2.80 -9.15
N SER A 216 7.96 1.56 -8.70
CA SER A 216 8.98 0.58 -9.06
C SER A 216 8.23 -0.71 -9.30
N ASP A 217 8.35 -1.27 -10.50
CA ASP A 217 7.96 -2.65 -10.76
C ASP A 217 9.20 -3.55 -10.60
N SER A 218 9.07 -4.85 -10.88
CA SER A 218 10.17 -5.81 -10.82
C SER A 218 11.37 -5.45 -11.71
N TYR A 219 11.22 -4.51 -12.65
CA TYR A 219 12.22 -4.10 -13.63
C TYR A 219 12.71 -2.66 -13.46
N ASN A 220 12.07 -1.87 -12.59
CA ASN A 220 12.35 -0.46 -12.37
C ASN A 220 12.56 -0.22 -10.89
N GLY A 221 13.66 0.41 -10.48
CA GLY A 221 13.84 0.74 -9.07
C GLY A 221 15.18 1.38 -8.74
N CYS A 222 15.28 1.86 -7.51
CA CYS A 222 16.51 2.33 -6.92
C CYS A 222 16.87 1.45 -5.74
N TYR A 223 18.12 1.03 -5.67
CA TYR A 223 18.64 0.18 -4.60
C TYR A 223 19.88 0.81 -3.99
N LEU A 224 19.99 0.67 -2.67
CA LEU A 224 21.21 1.01 -1.97
C LEU A 224 22.11 -0.23 -1.99
N LYS A 225 23.32 -0.09 -2.55
CA LYS A 225 24.26 -1.21 -2.66
C LYS A 225 24.49 -1.86 -1.29
N ASP A 226 24.53 -3.19 -1.27
CA ASP A 226 24.73 -4.00 -0.07
C ASP A 226 23.65 -3.80 1.02
N SER A 227 22.45 -3.33 0.63
CA SER A 227 21.31 -3.11 1.52
C SER A 227 20.00 -3.65 0.93
N LYS A 228 19.04 -3.94 1.81
CA LYS A 228 17.66 -4.29 1.44
C LYS A 228 16.72 -3.09 1.38
N GLN A 229 17.22 -1.89 1.69
CA GLN A 229 16.45 -0.64 1.68
C GLN A 229 16.10 -0.25 0.25
N LYS A 230 14.82 0.07 0.00
CA LYS A 230 14.31 0.45 -1.33
C LYS A 230 13.79 1.89 -1.37
N GLU A 231 13.48 2.46 -0.22
CA GLU A 231 13.10 3.84 -0.01
C GLU A 231 14.31 4.71 0.35
N GLY A 232 14.32 5.97 -0.07
CA GLY A 232 15.44 6.87 0.19
C GLY A 232 15.05 8.34 0.22
N TRP A 233 16.00 9.18 0.60
CA TRP A 233 15.81 10.61 0.79
C TRP A 233 16.06 11.39 -0.48
N VAL A 234 15.11 12.25 -0.85
CA VAL A 234 15.22 13.20 -1.95
C VAL A 234 14.92 14.60 -1.42
N PHE A 235 15.72 15.58 -1.85
CA PHE A 235 15.50 16.98 -1.47
C PHE A 235 14.27 17.54 -2.18
N GLY A 236 13.41 18.22 -1.43
CA GLY A 236 12.06 18.61 -1.87
C GLY A 236 12.00 19.53 -3.08
N GLU A 237 13.05 20.30 -3.37
CA GLU A 237 13.13 21.16 -4.57
C GLU A 237 12.91 20.37 -5.87
N TYR A 238 13.22 19.08 -5.88
CA TYR A 238 13.15 18.21 -7.04
C TYR A 238 11.84 17.42 -7.15
N ILE A 239 10.84 17.71 -6.30
CA ILE A 239 9.57 16.97 -6.22
C ILE A 239 8.41 17.94 -6.43
N LYS A 240 7.49 17.57 -7.31
CA LYS A 240 6.16 18.19 -7.43
C LYS A 240 5.11 17.20 -6.94
N PHE A 241 4.24 17.63 -6.02
CA PHE A 241 3.12 16.81 -5.55
C PHE A 241 2.00 16.79 -6.58
N ASN A 242 1.35 15.63 -6.72
CA ASN A 242 0.12 15.52 -7.49
C ASN A 242 -1.03 16.03 -6.60
N ASN A 243 -1.80 17.00 -7.10
CA ASN A 243 -3.00 17.52 -6.42
C ASN A 243 -4.18 16.56 -6.59
#